data_AF-A0A0D3KDD9-F1
#
_entry.id   AF-A0A0D3KDD9-F1
#
_cell.length_a   1.000
_cell.length_b   1.000
_cell.length_c   1.000
_cell.angle_alpha   90.00
_cell.angle_beta   90.00
_cell.angle_gamma   90.00
#
_symmetry.space_group_name_H-M   'P 1'
#
loop_
_entity.id
_entity.type
_entity.pdbx_description
1 polymer ?
#
loop_
_entity_poly.entity_id
_entity_poly.type
_entity_poly.pdbx_seq_one_letter_code
_entity_poly.pdbx_strand_id
1 'polypeptide(L)'
;MLSRVSRAAGGPLLAARRPAAKLLRGGQRRGMCAAAEEGPKTVQGISLSNPPITWLVSILGINYLLCFRWAIKDKSLAAKVAEIEAEQEEAKAKVQSKADGNYDLHKEFLRKESKVQMDEAKDAMAKTMAFVRKESALQSGTPLPAAVDTSNPTTWKVSDVLAWLEEEELGDHTMAFKEHAVNGKLLLTLTEQDMDSPLNIVSPLRRKKLTMAIAD
;
A
#
# COMPACT_ATOMS: atom_id res chain seq x y z
N MET A 1 8.96 27.46 21.54
CA MET A 1 10.43 27.23 21.64
C MET A 1 10.88 26.71 20.27
N LEU A 2 11.21 27.56 19.30
CA LEU A 2 12.47 28.26 19.03
C LEU A 2 13.68 27.35 18.73
N SER A 3 14.40 27.77 17.67
CA SER A 3 15.72 27.33 17.15
C SER A 3 15.66 26.28 16.04
N ARG A 4 15.95 26.52 14.74
CA ARG A 4 16.89 27.40 14.00
C ARG A 4 18.36 27.20 14.41
N VAL A 5 19.27 27.29 13.42
CA VAL A 5 20.77 27.29 13.45
C VAL A 5 21.35 25.98 12.87
N SER A 6 22.36 25.93 11.98
CA SER A 6 23.18 26.93 11.29
C SER A 6 23.80 26.34 10.03
N ARG A 7 24.14 27.25 9.11
CA ARG A 7 25.08 27.14 8.00
C ARG A 7 26.51 27.42 8.51
N ALA A 8 27.51 26.63 8.12
CA ALA A 8 28.94 26.96 8.16
C ALA A 8 29.64 26.14 7.05
N ALA A 9 30.18 26.71 5.97
CA ALA A 9 31.42 27.49 5.82
C ALA A 9 32.70 26.64 5.92
N GLY A 10 33.45 26.57 4.80
CA GLY A 10 34.81 26.02 4.71
C GLY A 10 35.28 25.87 3.26
N GLY A 11 36.01 26.88 2.72
CA GLY A 11 36.72 26.81 1.42
C GLY A 11 38.12 26.19 1.57
N PRO A 12 39.15 26.63 0.80
CA PRO A 12 39.27 26.84 -0.65
C PRO A 12 40.51 26.09 -1.23
N LEU A 13 40.50 25.63 -2.48
CA LEU A 13 41.72 25.10 -3.14
C LEU A 13 41.88 25.50 -4.62
N LEU A 14 42.84 26.39 -4.82
CA LEU A 14 43.94 26.36 -5.80
C LEU A 14 43.65 26.08 -7.29
N ALA A 15 43.79 27.16 -8.06
CA ALA A 15 44.76 27.34 -9.15
C ALA A 15 45.02 26.16 -10.11
N ALA A 16 44.47 26.24 -11.33
CA ALA A 16 45.02 25.58 -12.51
C ALA A 16 45.14 26.55 -13.69
N ARG A 17 46.38 26.99 -13.88
CA ARG A 17 46.98 27.68 -15.04
C ARG A 17 46.55 27.03 -16.36
N ARG A 18 46.03 27.80 -17.32
CA ARG A 18 46.02 27.43 -18.74
C ARG A 18 47.18 28.13 -19.46
N PRO A 19 48.04 27.42 -20.21
CA PRO A 19 49.11 28.06 -20.95
C PRO A 19 48.63 28.66 -22.27
N ALA A 20 49.37 29.68 -22.68
CA ALA A 20 49.18 30.52 -23.84
C ALA A 20 49.29 29.76 -25.17
N ALA A 21 48.37 30.05 -26.09
CA ALA A 21 48.58 29.87 -27.52
C ALA A 21 48.55 31.26 -28.19
N LYS A 22 49.74 31.81 -28.43
CA LYS A 22 49.96 32.84 -29.45
C LYS A 22 49.86 32.15 -30.81
N LEU A 23 49.03 32.65 -31.73
CA LEU A 23 49.46 32.71 -33.12
C LEU A 23 48.71 33.78 -33.94
N LEU A 24 49.54 34.56 -34.62
CA LEU A 24 49.30 35.76 -35.41
C LEU A 24 48.42 35.54 -36.66
N ARG A 25 47.60 36.54 -36.97
CA ARG A 25 47.17 37.03 -38.30
C ARG A 25 46.16 38.16 -38.06
N GLY A 26 46.14 39.33 -38.67
CA GLY A 26 46.92 39.99 -39.71
C GLY A 26 46.56 41.49 -39.64
N GLY A 27 47.44 42.35 -40.13
CA GLY A 27 47.35 43.80 -39.90
C GLY A 27 46.29 44.53 -40.73
N GLN A 28 45.80 45.66 -40.19
CA GLN A 28 45.39 46.82 -40.98
C GLN A 28 45.58 48.09 -40.12
N ARG A 29 46.07 49.13 -40.78
CA ARG A 29 46.73 50.34 -40.24
C ARG A 29 45.78 51.42 -39.70
N ARG A 30 46.41 52.41 -39.04
CA ARG A 30 46.01 53.83 -38.77
C ARG A 30 45.35 54.04 -37.41
N GLY A 31 45.73 54.99 -36.56
CA GLY A 31 46.68 56.09 -36.62
C GLY A 31 46.53 56.94 -35.33
N MET A 32 47.67 57.38 -34.79
CA MET A 32 47.97 58.54 -33.94
C MET A 32 46.86 59.22 -33.09
N CYS A 33 47.15 59.31 -31.80
CA CYS A 33 46.82 60.33 -30.79
C CYS A 33 45.74 61.40 -31.08
N ALA A 34 44.75 61.49 -30.17
CA ALA A 34 44.22 62.77 -29.70
C ALA A 34 43.68 62.61 -28.27
N ALA A 35 44.25 63.37 -27.35
CA ALA A 35 43.72 63.60 -26.02
C ALA A 35 42.32 64.24 -26.12
N ALA A 36 41.37 63.74 -25.34
CA ALA A 36 40.14 64.46 -25.02
C ALA A 36 39.88 64.26 -23.52
N GLU A 37 39.79 65.40 -22.86
CA GLU A 37 39.72 65.63 -21.41
C GLU A 37 38.78 64.70 -20.65
N GLU A 38 39.26 64.23 -19.49
CA GLU A 38 38.41 63.68 -18.44
C GLU A 38 37.66 64.83 -17.75
N GLY A 39 36.49 65.20 -18.28
CA GLY A 39 35.52 66.00 -17.55
C GLY A 39 34.92 65.21 -16.38
N PRO A 40 34.56 65.87 -15.25
CA PRO A 40 34.08 65.20 -14.05
C PRO A 40 32.81 64.41 -14.38
N LYS A 41 32.83 63.10 -14.07
CA LYS A 41 31.67 62.21 -14.19
C LYS A 41 30.61 62.67 -13.20
N THR A 42 29.80 63.64 -13.62
CA THR A 42 28.57 64.01 -12.95
C THR A 42 27.74 62.74 -12.84
N VAL A 43 27.36 62.38 -11.62
CA VAL A 43 26.37 61.33 -11.37
C VAL A 43 25.07 61.83 -11.99
N GLN A 44 24.88 61.54 -13.28
CA GLN A 44 23.65 61.89 -13.97
C GLN A 44 22.53 61.13 -13.26
N GLY A 45 21.65 61.88 -12.60
CA GLY A 45 20.45 61.34 -11.99
C GLY A 45 19.69 60.49 -13.00
N ILE A 46 18.96 59.49 -12.50
CA ILE A 46 18.19 58.52 -13.29
C ILE A 46 17.19 59.30 -14.15
N SER A 47 17.62 59.71 -15.34
CA SER A 47 16.79 60.45 -16.28
C SER A 47 15.95 59.44 -17.05
N LEU A 48 14.64 59.46 -16.81
CA LEU A 48 13.65 58.68 -17.56
C LEU A 48 13.61 59.04 -19.06
N SER A 49 14.41 60.01 -19.52
CA SER A 49 14.61 60.33 -20.94
C SER A 49 15.70 59.47 -21.60
N ASN A 50 16.42 58.63 -20.84
CA ASN A 50 17.47 57.78 -21.40
C ASN A 50 16.82 56.53 -22.01
N PRO A 51 16.90 56.31 -23.34
CA PRO A 51 16.23 55.18 -24.00
C PRO A 51 16.55 53.81 -23.39
N PRO A 52 17.75 53.51 -22.84
CA PRO A 52 18.01 52.24 -22.17
C PRO A 52 17.29 52.03 -20.82
N ILE A 53 16.90 53.10 -20.12
CA ILE A 53 16.27 52.97 -18.79
C ILE A 53 14.75 52.81 -18.94
N THR A 54 14.16 53.43 -19.96
CA THR A 54 12.73 53.34 -20.25
C THR A 54 12.28 51.94 -20.65
N TRP A 55 13.07 51.20 -21.45
CA TRP A 55 12.74 49.81 -21.78
C TRP A 55 12.83 48.90 -20.55
N LEU A 56 13.81 49.10 -19.69
CA LEU A 56 13.96 48.33 -18.45
C LEU A 56 12.76 48.53 -17.52
N VAL A 57 12.35 49.78 -17.29
CA VAL A 57 11.18 50.10 -16.46
C VAL A 57 9.90 49.57 -17.10
N SER A 58 9.79 49.62 -18.43
CA SER A 58 8.62 49.08 -19.15
C SER A 58 8.54 47.56 -19.04
N ILE A 59 9.65 46.83 -19.22
CA ILE A 59 9.69 45.37 -19.07
C ILE A 59 9.41 44.96 -17.62
N LEU A 60 10.00 45.65 -16.63
CA LEU A 60 9.74 45.39 -15.21
C LEU A 60 8.30 45.71 -14.83
N GLY A 61 7.72 46.79 -15.37
CA GLY A 61 6.32 47.13 -15.17
C GLY A 61 5.36 46.11 -15.79
N ILE A 62 5.63 45.65 -17.02
CA ILE A 62 4.84 44.59 -17.66
C ILE A 62 4.96 43.28 -16.88
N ASN A 63 6.16 42.91 -16.43
CA ASN A 63 6.38 41.73 -15.60
C ASN A 63 5.64 41.83 -14.26
N TYR A 64 5.70 42.99 -13.59
CA TYR A 64 4.97 43.27 -12.36
C TYR A 64 3.46 43.15 -12.55
N LEU A 65 2.90 43.68 -13.64
CA LEU A 65 1.47 43.56 -13.95
C LEU A 65 1.05 42.11 -14.23
N LEU A 66 1.89 41.32 -14.89
CA LEU A 66 1.65 39.89 -15.10
C LEU A 66 1.68 39.12 -13.78
N CYS A 67 2.66 39.38 -12.91
CA CYS A 67 2.74 38.79 -11.58
C CYS A 67 1.55 39.21 -10.69
N PHE A 68 1.13 40.47 -10.75
CA PHE A 68 -0.01 40.97 -9.98
C PHE A 68 -1.32 40.32 -10.44
N ARG A 69 -1.52 40.19 -11.75
CA ARG A 69 -2.70 39.51 -12.30
C ARG A 69 -2.67 38.01 -12.01
N TRP A 70 -1.49 37.40 -12.01
CA TRP A 70 -1.30 36.02 -11.57
C TRP A 70 -1.62 35.85 -10.08
N ALA A 71 -1.15 36.74 -9.20
CA ALA A 71 -1.45 36.71 -7.77
C ALA A 71 -2.95 36.91 -7.47
N ILE A 72 -3.66 37.76 -8.21
CA ILE A 72 -5.12 37.88 -8.11
C ILE A 72 -5.80 36.58 -8.54
N LYS A 73 -5.34 35.99 -9.66
CA LYS A 73 -5.89 34.73 -10.16
C LYS A 73 -5.63 33.59 -9.19
N ASP A 74 -4.47 33.57 -8.54
CA ASP A 74 -4.06 32.57 -7.57
C ASP A 74 -4.93 32.64 -6.30
N LYS A 75 -5.22 33.85 -5.80
CA LYS A 75 -6.19 34.06 -4.72
C LYS A 75 -7.61 33.61 -5.10
N SER A 76 -8.04 33.89 -6.33
CA SER A 76 -9.34 33.45 -6.84
C SER A 76 -9.42 31.93 -7.02
N LEU A 77 -8.33 31.29 -7.43
CA LEU A 77 -8.24 29.84 -7.55
C LEU A 77 -8.21 29.18 -6.17
N ALA A 78 -7.43 29.72 -5.22
CA ALA A 78 -7.40 29.25 -3.84
C ALA A 78 -8.78 29.33 -3.17
N ALA A 79 -9.55 30.40 -3.40
CA ALA A 79 -10.92 30.51 -2.89
C ALA A 79 -11.84 29.41 -3.46
N LYS A 80 -11.72 29.10 -4.76
CA LYS A 80 -12.47 28.02 -5.40
C LYS A 80 -12.05 26.63 -4.92
N VAL A 81 -10.75 26.43 -4.68
CA VAL A 81 -10.24 25.18 -4.13
C VAL A 81 -10.77 24.98 -2.72
N ALA A 82 -10.80 26.02 -1.88
CA ALA A 82 -11.38 25.95 -0.54
C ALA A 82 -12.88 25.64 -0.55
N GLU A 83 -13.63 26.22 -1.50
CA GLU A 83 -15.06 25.91 -1.69
C GLU A 83 -15.27 24.45 -2.08
N ILE A 84 -14.50 23.93 -3.05
CA ILE A 84 -14.55 22.52 -3.45
C ILE A 84 -14.13 21.61 -2.29
N GLU A 85 -13.08 21.96 -1.54
CA GLU A 85 -12.63 21.18 -0.38
C GLU A 85 -13.71 21.11 0.69
N ALA A 86 -14.42 22.21 0.98
CA ALA A 86 -15.55 22.22 1.91
C ALA A 86 -16.69 21.30 1.43
N GLU A 87 -17.06 21.36 0.14
CA GLU A 87 -18.06 20.46 -0.44
C GLU A 87 -17.61 18.98 -0.39
N GLN A 88 -16.32 18.72 -0.59
CA GLN A 88 -15.73 17.39 -0.47
C GLN A 88 -15.74 16.89 0.97
N GLU A 89 -15.48 17.75 1.95
CA GLU A 89 -15.59 17.40 3.37
C GLU A 89 -17.02 17.05 3.75
N GLU A 90 -18.01 17.84 3.33
CA GLU A 90 -19.42 17.52 3.54
C GLU A 90 -19.84 16.21 2.85
N ALA A 91 -19.39 15.99 1.61
CA ALA A 91 -19.67 14.77 0.88
C ALA A 91 -19.04 13.55 1.56
N LYS A 92 -17.78 13.65 1.99
CA LYS A 92 -17.08 12.59 2.74
C LYS A 92 -17.77 12.30 4.07
N ALA A 93 -18.20 13.32 4.81
CA ALA A 93 -18.95 13.14 6.06
C ALA A 93 -20.28 12.40 5.83
N LYS A 94 -21.01 12.71 4.76
CA LYS A 94 -22.26 12.02 4.38
C LYS A 94 -22.03 10.57 3.95
N VAL A 95 -20.90 10.28 3.30
CA VAL A 95 -20.52 8.91 2.93
C VAL A 95 -20.12 8.12 4.17
N GLN A 96 -19.33 8.72 5.06
CA GLN A 96 -18.89 8.09 6.30
C GLN A 96 -20.07 7.75 7.22
N SER A 97 -21.02 8.68 7.43
CA SER A 97 -22.18 8.41 8.29
C SER A 97 -23.09 7.30 7.74
N LYS A 98 -23.21 7.16 6.41
CA LYS A 98 -23.90 6.03 5.77
C LYS A 98 -23.15 4.73 5.96
N ALA A 99 -21.82 4.74 5.86
CA ALA A 99 -20.99 3.56 6.10
C ALA A 99 -21.08 3.09 7.56
N ASP A 100 -20.99 4.04 8.51
CA ASP A 100 -21.13 3.76 9.95
C ASP A 100 -22.52 3.20 10.26
N GLY A 101 -23.59 3.81 9.72
CA GLY A 101 -24.95 3.31 9.89
C GLY A 101 -25.17 1.92 9.28
N ASN A 102 -24.56 1.62 8.12
CA ASN A 102 -24.64 0.30 7.50
C ASN A 102 -23.88 -0.77 8.30
N TYR A 103 -22.72 -0.41 8.87
CA TYR A 103 -21.96 -1.28 9.78
C TYR A 103 -22.76 -1.63 11.04
N ASP A 104 -23.39 -0.63 11.66
CA ASP A 104 -24.22 -0.85 12.85
C ASP A 104 -25.43 -1.74 12.54
N LEU A 105 -26.10 -1.53 11.41
CA LEU A 105 -27.21 -2.39 10.99
C LEU A 105 -26.76 -3.84 10.74
N HIS A 106 -25.62 -4.04 10.06
CA HIS A 106 -25.07 -5.37 9.83
C HIS A 106 -24.68 -6.06 11.15
N LYS A 107 -24.11 -5.31 12.10
CA LYS A 107 -23.76 -5.81 13.43
C LYS A 107 -24.99 -6.22 14.24
N GLU A 108 -26.09 -5.47 14.14
CA GLU A 108 -27.36 -5.87 14.74
C GLU A 108 -27.94 -7.12 14.10
N PHE A 109 -27.83 -7.25 12.77
CA PHE A 109 -28.28 -8.43 12.04
C PHE A 109 -27.53 -9.69 12.50
N LEU A 110 -26.20 -9.65 12.52
CA LEU A 110 -25.37 -10.77 13.02
C LEU A 110 -25.69 -11.13 14.47
N ARG A 111 -25.94 -10.14 15.33
CA ARG A 111 -26.34 -10.37 16.72
C ARG A 111 -27.68 -11.10 16.80
N LYS A 112 -28.66 -10.71 15.98
CA LYS A 112 -29.98 -11.35 15.93
C LYS A 112 -29.87 -12.78 15.40
N GLU A 113 -29.12 -13.00 14.33
CA GLU A 113 -28.87 -14.34 13.78
C GLU A 113 -28.17 -15.25 14.80
N SER A 114 -27.11 -14.76 15.46
CA SER A 114 -26.41 -15.51 16.49
C SER A 114 -27.34 -15.88 17.66
N LYS A 115 -28.26 -14.99 18.06
CA LYS A 115 -29.22 -15.27 19.11
C LYS A 115 -30.23 -16.35 18.70
N VAL A 116 -30.74 -16.29 17.46
CA VAL A 116 -31.62 -17.32 16.91
C VAL A 116 -30.92 -18.68 16.90
N GLN A 117 -29.67 -18.75 16.43
CA GLN A 117 -28.91 -19.99 16.46
C GLN A 117 -28.65 -20.52 17.88
N MET A 118 -28.38 -19.63 18.84
CA MET A 118 -28.19 -20.04 20.23
C MET A 118 -29.48 -20.59 20.86
N ASP A 119 -30.64 -20.03 20.52
CA ASP A 119 -31.92 -20.53 21.04
C ASP A 119 -32.32 -21.85 20.35
N GLU A 120 -32.09 -22.00 19.04
CA GLU A 120 -32.22 -23.28 18.33
C GLU A 120 -31.26 -24.35 18.84
N ALA A 121 -30.01 -23.99 19.14
CA ALA A 121 -29.02 -24.91 19.71
C ALA A 121 -29.39 -25.35 21.12
N LYS A 122 -29.97 -24.47 21.95
CA LYS A 122 -30.50 -24.86 23.26
C LYS A 122 -31.67 -25.82 23.13
N ASP A 123 -32.60 -25.58 22.20
CA ASP A 123 -33.72 -26.47 21.94
C ASP A 123 -33.26 -27.83 21.40
N ALA A 124 -32.31 -27.83 20.46
CA ALA A 124 -31.66 -29.03 19.97
C ALA A 124 -30.95 -29.78 21.09
N MET A 125 -30.19 -29.08 21.95
CA MET A 125 -29.47 -29.67 23.07
C MET A 125 -30.41 -30.19 24.16
N ALA A 126 -31.55 -29.53 24.39
CA ALA A 126 -32.60 -30.04 25.26
C ALA A 126 -33.22 -31.32 24.68
N LYS A 127 -33.42 -31.36 23.36
CA LYS A 127 -33.94 -32.53 22.65
C LYS A 127 -32.92 -33.67 22.64
N THR A 128 -31.62 -33.41 22.48
CA THR A 128 -30.57 -34.43 22.59
C THR A 128 -30.44 -34.92 24.03
N MET A 129 -30.45 -34.04 25.03
CA MET A 129 -30.44 -34.44 26.44
C MET A 129 -31.66 -35.28 26.79
N ALA A 130 -32.83 -34.99 26.22
CA ALA A 130 -34.03 -35.80 26.38
C ALA A 130 -33.92 -37.16 25.67
N PHE A 131 -33.33 -37.20 24.47
CA PHE A 131 -33.07 -38.44 23.73
C PHE A 131 -32.06 -39.32 24.44
N VAL A 132 -30.91 -38.77 24.85
CA VAL A 132 -29.89 -39.45 25.67
C VAL A 132 -30.50 -39.97 26.96
N ARG A 133 -31.36 -39.19 27.66
CA ARG A 133 -32.06 -39.68 28.85
C ARG A 133 -32.98 -40.86 28.56
N LYS A 134 -33.60 -40.90 27.37
CA LYS A 134 -34.48 -41.98 26.94
C LYS A 134 -33.72 -43.22 26.45
N GLU A 135 -32.55 -43.04 25.86
CA GLU A 135 -31.67 -44.10 25.35
C GLU A 135 -30.77 -44.70 26.45
N SER A 136 -30.42 -43.90 27.46
CA SER A 136 -29.73 -44.35 28.70
C SER A 136 -30.55 -45.37 29.49
N ALA A 137 -31.86 -45.47 29.23
CA ALA A 137 -32.71 -46.51 29.81
C ALA A 137 -32.61 -47.86 29.08
N LEU A 138 -31.89 -47.96 27.95
CA LEU A 138 -31.95 -49.13 27.06
C LEU A 138 -30.60 -49.71 26.56
N GLN A 139 -29.43 -49.10 26.81
CA GLN A 139 -28.16 -49.65 26.28
C GLN A 139 -27.00 -49.65 27.28
N SER A 140 -26.95 -50.71 28.09
CA SER A 140 -25.69 -51.35 28.48
C SER A 140 -25.29 -52.35 27.39
N GLY A 141 -24.28 -52.04 26.57
CA GLY A 141 -23.72 -53.06 25.66
C GLY A 141 -22.85 -52.57 24.50
N THR A 142 -21.52 -52.67 24.68
CA THR A 142 -20.52 -53.17 23.70
C THR A 142 -20.05 -52.25 22.53
N PRO A 143 -18.90 -52.51 21.86
CA PRO A 143 -17.67 -51.69 21.94
C PRO A 143 -17.11 -51.17 20.58
N LEU A 144 -16.09 -50.28 20.67
CA LEU A 144 -15.00 -49.93 19.72
C LEU A 144 -15.15 -50.23 18.20
N PRO A 145 -14.81 -49.27 17.32
CA PRO A 145 -14.12 -49.53 16.06
C PRO A 145 -12.64 -49.08 16.20
N ALA A 146 -11.69 -50.02 16.31
CA ALA A 146 -11.00 -50.67 15.20
C ALA A 146 -9.94 -49.75 14.56
N ALA A 147 -8.69 -49.96 14.97
CA ALA A 147 -7.49 -49.46 14.30
C ALA A 147 -7.52 -49.89 12.82
N VAL A 148 -7.35 -48.92 11.92
CA VAL A 148 -7.33 -49.14 10.46
C VAL A 148 -5.88 -49.35 10.04
N ASP A 149 -5.62 -50.42 9.29
CA ASP A 149 -4.31 -50.77 8.75
C ASP A 149 -3.81 -49.66 7.80
N THR A 150 -2.74 -48.95 8.20
CA THR A 150 -2.17 -47.76 7.52
C THR A 150 -1.16 -48.10 6.42
N SER A 151 -1.11 -49.33 5.89
CA SER A 151 0.00 -49.75 5.01
C SER A 151 -0.13 -49.37 3.54
N ASN A 152 -1.29 -48.93 3.05
CA ASN A 152 -1.49 -48.62 1.63
C ASN A 152 -2.33 -47.35 1.41
N PRO A 153 -1.75 -46.23 0.94
CA PRO A 153 -2.49 -45.00 0.68
C PRO A 153 -3.53 -45.13 -0.44
N THR A 154 -3.48 -46.18 -1.25
CA THR A 154 -4.46 -46.41 -2.33
C THR A 154 -5.83 -46.88 -1.82
N THR A 155 -5.92 -47.41 -0.59
CA THR A 155 -7.17 -47.92 0.01
C THR A 155 -7.78 -46.98 1.06
N TRP A 156 -7.10 -45.87 1.39
CA TRP A 156 -7.57 -44.94 2.43
C TRP A 156 -8.86 -44.23 2.03
N LYS A 157 -9.83 -44.24 2.95
CA LYS A 157 -11.02 -43.39 2.91
C LYS A 157 -10.69 -41.99 3.43
N VAL A 158 -11.57 -41.02 3.20
CA VAL A 158 -11.40 -39.65 3.74
C VAL A 158 -11.10 -39.66 5.25
N SER A 159 -11.78 -40.51 6.05
CA SER A 159 -11.52 -40.63 7.49
C SER A 159 -10.09 -41.04 7.82
N ASP A 160 -9.52 -41.95 7.04
CA ASP A 160 -8.19 -42.52 7.28
C ASP A 160 -7.11 -41.49 6.87
N VAL A 161 -7.36 -40.73 5.80
CA VAL A 161 -6.52 -39.59 5.39
C VAL A 161 -6.50 -38.51 6.46
N LEU A 162 -7.63 -38.23 7.13
CA LEU A 162 -7.68 -37.25 8.21
C LEU A 162 -6.86 -37.70 9.43
N ALA A 163 -6.97 -38.97 9.82
CA ALA A 163 -6.19 -39.53 10.91
C ALA A 163 -4.68 -39.52 10.60
N TRP A 164 -4.30 -39.88 9.37
CA TRP A 164 -2.91 -39.78 8.90
C TRP A 164 -2.39 -38.32 8.89
N LEU A 165 -3.24 -37.36 8.51
CA LEU A 165 -2.86 -35.94 8.49
C LEU A 165 -2.59 -35.38 9.90
N GLU A 166 -3.29 -35.90 10.92
CA GLU A 166 -3.03 -35.59 12.33
C GLU A 166 -1.67 -36.15 12.79
N GLU A 167 -1.29 -37.34 12.32
CA GLU A 167 0.01 -37.97 12.60
C GLU A 167 1.18 -37.21 11.93
N GLU A 168 0.98 -36.68 10.72
CA GLU A 168 1.98 -35.91 9.96
C GLU A 168 2.11 -34.43 10.42
N GLU A 169 1.50 -34.06 11.56
CA GLU A 169 1.45 -32.71 12.13
C GLU A 169 0.78 -31.66 11.22
N LEU A 170 -0.15 -32.08 10.35
CA LEU A 170 -0.93 -31.21 9.48
C LEU A 170 -2.43 -31.13 9.88
N GLY A 171 -2.72 -31.38 11.16
CA GLY A 171 -4.07 -31.35 11.72
C GLY A 171 -4.87 -30.08 11.42
N ASP A 172 -4.21 -28.92 11.30
CA ASP A 172 -4.83 -27.63 10.97
C ASP A 172 -5.61 -27.65 9.64
N HIS A 173 -5.23 -28.52 8.70
CA HIS A 173 -5.79 -28.58 7.36
C HIS A 173 -6.81 -29.71 7.16
N THR A 174 -7.11 -30.48 8.21
CA THR A 174 -8.09 -31.57 8.19
C THR A 174 -9.46 -31.14 7.64
N MET A 175 -9.90 -29.92 7.98
CA MET A 175 -11.16 -29.36 7.49
C MET A 175 -11.18 -29.16 5.97
N ALA A 176 -10.07 -28.67 5.38
CA ALA A 176 -9.96 -28.48 3.94
C ALA A 176 -9.92 -29.82 3.20
N PHE A 177 -9.19 -30.81 3.73
CA PHE A 177 -9.16 -32.17 3.17
C PHE A 177 -10.52 -32.86 3.23
N LYS A 178 -11.30 -32.59 4.29
CA LYS A 178 -12.67 -33.09 4.44
C LYS A 178 -13.64 -32.43 3.45
N GLU A 179 -13.55 -31.11 3.26
CA GLU A 179 -14.39 -30.36 2.32
C GLU A 179 -14.17 -30.81 0.88
N HIS A 180 -12.91 -31.03 0.50
CA HIS A 180 -12.54 -31.53 -0.83
C HIS A 180 -12.63 -33.06 -0.97
N ALA A 181 -13.13 -33.75 0.08
CA ALA A 181 -13.29 -35.21 0.13
C ALA A 181 -12.05 -35.97 -0.39
N VAL A 182 -10.87 -35.56 0.08
CA VAL A 182 -9.59 -36.11 -0.37
C VAL A 182 -9.46 -37.55 0.10
N ASN A 183 -9.65 -38.49 -0.83
CA ASN A 183 -9.39 -39.91 -0.63
C ASN A 183 -7.90 -40.21 -0.88
N GLY A 184 -7.40 -41.34 -0.39
CA GLY A 184 -5.98 -41.69 -0.55
C GLY A 184 -5.51 -41.82 -2.01
N LYS A 185 -6.40 -42.20 -2.94
CA LYS A 185 -6.10 -42.14 -4.39
C LYS A 185 -5.87 -40.71 -4.90
N LEU A 186 -6.68 -39.77 -4.42
CA LEU A 186 -6.57 -38.36 -4.79
C LEU A 186 -5.32 -37.73 -4.15
N LEU A 187 -4.98 -38.15 -2.93
CA LEU A 187 -3.77 -37.75 -2.22
C LEU A 187 -2.50 -38.08 -3.03
N LEU A 188 -2.43 -39.25 -3.66
CA LEU A 188 -1.29 -39.66 -4.51
C LEU A 188 -1.20 -38.89 -5.83
N THR A 189 -2.30 -38.34 -6.32
CA THR A 189 -2.35 -37.57 -7.59
C THR A 189 -2.27 -36.06 -7.38
N LEU A 190 -2.11 -35.62 -6.13
CA LEU A 190 -2.22 -34.22 -5.75
C LEU A 190 -1.03 -33.41 -6.27
N THR A 191 -1.28 -32.34 -7.02
CA THR A 191 -0.23 -31.45 -7.52
C THR A 191 0.06 -30.32 -6.55
N GLU A 192 1.23 -29.67 -6.64
CA GLU A 192 1.55 -28.51 -5.78
C GLU A 192 0.53 -27.37 -5.92
N GLN A 193 -0.11 -27.25 -7.09
CA GLN A 193 -1.15 -26.26 -7.35
C GLN A 193 -2.45 -26.59 -6.59
N ASP A 194 -2.80 -27.88 -6.49
CA ASP A 194 -3.95 -28.36 -5.71
C ASP A 194 -3.71 -28.26 -4.20
N MET A 195 -2.44 -28.27 -3.78
CA MET A 195 -2.12 -28.06 -2.37
C MET A 195 -2.26 -26.58 -1.96
N ASP A 196 -1.93 -25.65 -2.86
CA ASP A 196 -1.99 -24.21 -2.56
C ASP A 196 -3.42 -23.66 -2.60
N SER A 197 -4.16 -23.96 -3.68
CA SER A 197 -5.45 -23.30 -3.94
C SER A 197 -6.64 -23.97 -3.22
N PRO A 198 -7.00 -25.25 -3.51
CA PRO A 198 -8.11 -25.88 -2.81
C PRO A 198 -7.77 -26.25 -1.36
N LEU A 199 -6.56 -26.73 -1.07
CA LEU A 199 -6.21 -27.17 0.29
C LEU A 199 -5.61 -26.06 1.18
N ASN A 200 -5.42 -24.85 0.64
CA ASN A 200 -4.92 -23.67 1.35
C ASN A 200 -3.59 -23.88 2.09
N ILE A 201 -2.72 -24.73 1.55
CA ILE A 201 -1.37 -24.98 2.08
C ILE A 201 -0.40 -23.99 1.45
N VAL A 202 -0.43 -22.75 1.96
CA VAL A 202 0.39 -21.64 1.47
C VAL A 202 1.89 -21.85 1.76
N SER A 203 2.22 -22.56 2.85
CA SER A 203 3.62 -22.77 3.23
C SER A 203 4.31 -23.80 2.32
N PRO A 204 5.34 -23.41 1.55
CA PRO A 204 6.05 -24.33 0.65
C PRO A 204 6.78 -25.44 1.42
N LEU A 205 7.18 -25.20 2.67
CA LEU A 205 7.78 -26.24 3.53
C LEU A 205 6.77 -27.33 3.87
N ARG A 206 5.53 -26.94 4.18
CA ARG A 206 4.43 -27.85 4.51
C ARG A 206 4.00 -28.67 3.29
N ARG A 207 3.99 -28.05 2.09
CA ARG A 207 3.77 -28.78 0.84
C ARG A 207 4.85 -29.83 0.59
N LYS A 208 6.13 -29.48 0.74
CA LYS A 208 7.23 -30.44 0.61
C LYS A 208 7.15 -31.58 1.62
N LYS A 209 6.79 -31.29 2.88
CA LYS A 209 6.58 -32.32 3.93
C LYS A 209 5.54 -33.36 3.48
N LEU A 210 4.38 -32.89 3.00
CA LEU A 210 3.33 -33.77 2.47
C LEU A 210 3.81 -34.57 1.25
N THR A 211 4.45 -33.94 0.28
CA THR A 211 4.93 -34.66 -0.92
C THR A 211 5.94 -35.74 -0.56
N MET A 212 6.79 -35.51 0.45
CA MET A 212 7.71 -36.54 0.97
C MET A 212 6.94 -37.65 1.70
N ALA A 213 5.98 -37.31 2.57
CA ALA A 213 5.21 -38.28 3.34
C ALA A 213 4.29 -39.16 2.47
N ILE A 214 3.88 -38.69 1.30
CA ILE A 214 3.07 -39.44 0.32
C ILE A 214 3.94 -40.37 -0.55
N ALA A 215 5.23 -40.04 -0.70
CA ALA A 215 6.17 -40.78 -1.54
C ALA A 215 6.92 -41.91 -0.80
N ASP A 216 6.85 -41.92 0.52
CA ASP A 216 7.39 -42.97 1.41
C ASP A 216 6.37 -44.11 1.59
#